data_AF-A0AAV7TH21-F1
#
_entry.id   AF-A0AAV7TH21-F1
#
_cell.length_a   1.000
_cell.length_b   1.000
_cell.length_c   1.000
_cell.angle_alpha   90.00
_cell.angle_beta   90.00
_cell.angle_gamma   90.00
#
_symmetry.space_group_name_H-M   'P 1'
#
loop_
_entity.id
_entity.type
_entity.pdbx_description
1 polymer ?
#
loop_
_entity_poly.entity_id
_entity_poly.type
_entity_poly.pdbx_seq_one_letter_code
_entity_poly.pdbx_strand_id
1 'polypeptide(L)'
;MGRPPCTYVDIRLPKKLFYDELTEIKHTQGGQEKCFKGTWKVPLKCFGIDRDSWETLAQDCPAGRNCFRNGATSYEQSRTSEAQKKRELCKFIANSLSTIPADHLCPMYCRAF
;
A
#
# COMPACT_ATOMS: atom_id res chain seq x y z
N MET A 1 29.79 41.08 -42.64
CA MET A 1 30.39 40.09 -41.70
C MET A 1 29.41 38.93 -41.54
N GLY A 2 29.57 37.84 -42.30
CA GLY A 2 28.72 36.65 -42.17
C GLY A 2 29.13 35.82 -40.95
N ARG A 3 28.16 35.36 -40.14
CA ARG A 3 28.46 34.46 -39.00
C ARG A 3 28.97 33.12 -39.53
N PRO A 4 30.01 32.54 -38.92
CA PRO A 4 30.52 31.24 -39.35
C PRO A 4 29.50 30.13 -39.03
N PRO A 5 29.41 29.07 -39.85
CA PRO A 5 28.47 27.99 -39.65
C PRO A 5 28.84 27.19 -38.40
N CYS A 6 27.85 26.96 -37.54
CA CYS A 6 27.98 26.11 -36.36
C CYS A 6 28.18 24.66 -36.80
N THR A 7 29.40 24.14 -36.63
CA THR A 7 29.73 22.71 -36.82
C THR A 7 29.51 21.93 -35.52
N TYR A 8 28.36 22.11 -34.87
CA TYR A 8 28.02 21.28 -33.72
C TYR A 8 27.63 19.89 -34.22
N VAL A 9 28.53 18.93 -34.04
CA VAL A 9 28.25 17.52 -34.31
C VAL A 9 27.16 17.09 -33.33
N ASP A 10 26.00 16.66 -33.83
CA ASP A 10 24.91 16.19 -32.97
C ASP A 10 25.34 14.88 -32.31
N ILE A 11 25.87 15.00 -31.08
CA ILE A 11 26.33 13.88 -30.23
C ILE A 11 25.15 13.12 -29.59
N ARG A 12 23.90 13.48 -29.89
CA ARG A 12 22.73 12.79 -29.35
C ARG A 12 22.55 11.46 -30.08
N LEU A 13 22.55 10.37 -29.31
CA LEU A 13 22.28 9.05 -29.86
C LEU A 13 20.90 9.03 -30.56
N PRO A 14 20.79 8.40 -31.75
CA PRO A 14 19.52 8.31 -32.46
C PRO A 14 18.47 7.68 -31.56
N LYS A 15 17.28 8.29 -31.52
CA LYS A 15 16.16 7.82 -30.69
C LYS A 15 15.90 6.33 -30.89
N LYS A 16 16.03 5.84 -32.13
CA LYS A 16 15.90 4.43 -32.52
C LYS A 16 16.80 3.48 -31.71
N LEU A 17 18.03 3.89 -31.40
CA LEU A 17 19.00 3.09 -30.65
C LEU A 17 18.54 2.84 -29.21
N PHE A 18 17.79 3.76 -28.61
CA PHE A 18 17.18 3.55 -27.29
C PHE A 18 15.98 2.59 -27.32
N TYR A 19 15.21 2.55 -28.41
CA TYR A 19 13.99 1.73 -28.48
C TYR A 19 14.22 0.32 -29.03
N ASP A 20 15.27 0.10 -29.82
CA ASP A 20 15.61 -1.21 -30.39
C ASP A 20 16.04 -2.22 -29.30
N GLU A 21 16.62 -1.76 -28.17
CA GLU A 21 16.95 -2.63 -27.01
C GLU A 21 15.74 -2.87 -26.07
N LEU A 22 14.70 -2.04 -26.16
CA LEU A 22 13.53 -2.09 -25.28
C LEU A 22 12.44 -3.07 -25.75
N THR A 23 12.55 -3.62 -26.97
CA THR A 23 11.54 -4.54 -27.54
C THR A 23 11.51 -5.92 -26.90
N GLU A 24 12.53 -6.32 -26.15
CA GLU A 24 12.61 -7.65 -25.53
C GLU A 24 11.90 -7.74 -24.16
N ILE A 25 11.52 -6.61 -23.56
CA ILE A 25 10.84 -6.62 -22.26
C ILE A 25 9.36 -6.94 -22.48
N LYS A 26 9.05 -8.24 -22.51
CA LYS A 26 7.68 -8.75 -22.59
C LYS A 26 6.92 -8.34 -21.33
N HIS A 27 6.10 -7.29 -21.41
CA HIS A 27 5.22 -6.90 -20.32
C HIS A 27 4.30 -8.07 -19.96
N THR A 28 4.15 -8.32 -18.66
CA THR A 28 3.29 -9.41 -18.20
C THR A 28 1.84 -9.09 -18.52
N GLN A 29 1.26 -9.74 -19.52
CA GLN A 29 -0.18 -9.66 -19.76
C GLN A 29 -0.95 -10.17 -18.52
N GLY A 30 -2.07 -9.53 -18.22
CA GLY A 30 -2.90 -9.90 -17.06
C GLY A 30 -2.52 -9.22 -15.74
N GLY A 31 -1.81 -8.08 -15.76
CA GLY A 31 -1.52 -7.30 -14.54
C GLY A 31 -2.77 -6.99 -13.71
N GLN A 32 -3.89 -6.66 -14.36
CA GLN A 32 -5.17 -6.42 -13.68
C GLN A 32 -5.73 -7.67 -12.98
N GLU A 33 -5.63 -8.85 -13.60
CA GLU A 33 -6.05 -10.11 -12.99
C GLU A 33 -5.19 -10.45 -11.76
N LYS A 34 -3.88 -10.24 -11.88
CA LYS A 34 -2.93 -10.42 -10.76
C LYS A 34 -3.22 -9.45 -9.62
N CYS A 35 -3.53 -8.19 -9.94
CA CYS A 35 -3.96 -7.19 -8.96
C CYS A 35 -5.27 -7.61 -8.28
N PHE A 36 -6.28 -8.06 -9.03
CA PHE A 36 -7.55 -8.52 -8.46
C PHE A 36 -7.36 -9.67 -7.46
N LYS A 37 -6.60 -10.71 -7.85
CA LYS A 37 -6.26 -11.84 -6.97
C LYS A 37 -5.36 -11.44 -5.80
N GLY A 38 -4.55 -10.40 -5.94
CA GLY A 38 -3.70 -9.86 -4.89
C GLY A 38 -4.47 -9.04 -3.86
N THR A 39 -5.32 -8.12 -4.32
CA THR A 39 -6.12 -7.19 -3.52
C THR A 39 -7.06 -7.94 -2.58
N TRP A 40 -7.57 -9.10 -2.98
CA TRP A 40 -8.56 -9.85 -2.19
C TRP A 40 -7.95 -10.77 -1.11
N LYS A 41 -6.65 -11.08 -1.16
CA LYS A 41 -5.99 -11.97 -0.18
C LYS A 41 -5.92 -11.37 1.22
N VAL A 42 -5.63 -10.07 1.31
CA VAL A 42 -5.48 -9.38 2.61
C VAL A 42 -6.84 -9.28 3.32
N PRO A 43 -7.92 -8.82 2.68
CA PRO A 43 -9.25 -8.79 3.27
C PRO A 43 -9.75 -10.16 3.74
N LEU A 44 -9.57 -11.23 2.95
CA LEU A 44 -9.98 -12.58 3.36
C LEU A 44 -9.35 -13.01 4.68
N LYS A 45 -8.04 -12.79 4.82
CA LYS A 45 -7.32 -13.08 6.05
C LYS A 45 -7.83 -12.23 7.22
N CYS A 46 -8.09 -10.95 6.99
CA CYS A 46 -8.66 -10.05 7.98
C CYS A 46 -10.09 -10.44 8.42
N PHE A 47 -10.86 -11.06 7.52
CA PHE A 47 -12.23 -11.52 7.78
C PHE A 47 -12.29 -12.93 8.36
N GLY A 48 -11.15 -13.63 8.47
CA GLY A 48 -11.08 -15.00 8.98
C GLY A 48 -11.60 -16.06 8.00
N ILE A 49 -11.62 -15.75 6.70
CA ILE A 49 -12.07 -16.67 5.64
C ILE A 49 -10.83 -17.34 5.06
N ASP A 50 -10.83 -18.67 5.02
CA ASP A 50 -9.74 -19.43 4.41
C ASP A 50 -9.78 -19.31 2.88
N ARG A 51 -8.60 -19.26 2.25
CA ARG A 51 -8.45 -19.07 0.80
C ARG A 51 -9.14 -20.19 0.01
N ASP A 52 -9.00 -21.42 0.47
CA ASP A 52 -9.49 -22.59 -0.28
C ASP A 52 -11.00 -22.75 -0.09
N SER A 53 -11.55 -22.24 1.02
CA SER A 53 -13.00 -22.20 1.29
C SER A 53 -13.77 -21.12 0.51
N TRP A 54 -13.09 -20.10 -0.02
CA TRP A 54 -13.76 -18.94 -0.63
C TRP A 54 -14.52 -19.28 -1.91
N GLU A 55 -14.01 -20.19 -2.76
CA GLU A 55 -14.68 -20.57 -4.00
C GLU A 55 -16.01 -21.28 -3.71
N THR A 56 -16.01 -22.18 -2.73
CA THR A 56 -17.23 -22.84 -2.23
C THR A 56 -18.23 -21.83 -1.66
N LEU A 57 -17.73 -20.82 -0.95
CA LEU A 57 -18.54 -19.75 -0.38
C LEU A 57 -19.12 -18.80 -1.45
N ALA A 58 -18.41 -18.60 -2.56
CA ALA A 58 -18.86 -17.78 -3.68
C ALA A 58 -19.96 -18.47 -4.51
N GLN A 59 -20.00 -19.80 -4.50
CA GLN A 59 -21.04 -20.60 -5.15
C GLN A 59 -22.42 -20.38 -4.50
N ASP A 60 -22.46 -20.19 -3.17
CA ASP A 60 -23.66 -19.75 -2.44
C ASP A 60 -23.62 -18.24 -2.16
N CYS A 61 -24.03 -17.46 -3.16
CA CYS A 61 -23.92 -16.00 -3.15
C CYS A 61 -24.60 -15.31 -1.92
N PRO A 62 -25.81 -15.70 -1.46
CA PRO A 62 -26.39 -15.21 -0.22
C PRO A 62 -25.53 -15.49 1.03
N ALA A 63 -25.06 -16.73 1.23
CA ALA A 63 -24.23 -17.07 2.38
C ALA A 63 -22.88 -16.37 2.33
N GLY A 64 -22.28 -16.27 1.13
CA GLY A 64 -21.07 -15.51 0.88
C GLY A 64 -21.20 -14.08 1.35
N ARG A 65 -22.19 -13.32 0.85
CA ARG A 65 -22.40 -11.92 1.26
C ARG A 65 -22.53 -11.75 2.77
N ASN A 66 -23.24 -12.66 3.44
CA ASN A 66 -23.38 -12.61 4.90
C ASN A 66 -22.06 -12.85 5.62
N CYS A 67 -21.27 -13.84 5.19
CA CYS A 67 -19.95 -14.12 5.72
C CYS A 67 -19.01 -12.90 5.58
N PHE A 68 -18.99 -12.27 4.40
CA PHE A 68 -18.20 -11.04 4.18
C PHE A 68 -18.66 -9.89 5.06
N ARG A 69 -19.97 -9.67 5.18
CA ARG A 69 -20.51 -8.59 6.02
C ARG A 69 -20.13 -8.77 7.48
N ASN A 70 -20.22 -9.99 7.97
CA ASN A 70 -19.89 -10.33 9.35
C ASN A 70 -18.38 -10.20 9.60
N GLY A 71 -17.55 -10.74 8.71
CA GLY A 71 -16.10 -10.63 8.79
C GLY A 71 -15.62 -9.17 8.73
N ALA A 72 -16.19 -8.36 7.83
CA ALA A 72 -15.89 -6.94 7.75
C ALA A 72 -16.28 -6.17 9.01
N THR A 73 -17.46 -6.44 9.56
CA THR A 73 -17.92 -5.80 10.79
C THR A 73 -17.00 -6.13 11.98
N SER A 74 -16.60 -7.40 12.12
CA SER A 74 -15.67 -7.83 13.18
C SER A 74 -14.28 -7.20 13.04
N TYR A 75 -13.77 -7.15 11.81
CA TYR A 75 -12.49 -6.51 11.51
C TYR A 75 -12.51 -5.01 11.84
N GLU A 76 -13.56 -4.30 11.45
CA GLU A 76 -13.74 -2.87 11.73
C GLU A 76 -13.84 -2.56 13.23
N GLN A 77 -14.56 -3.40 13.99
CA GLN A 77 -14.63 -3.32 15.44
C GLN A 77 -13.25 -3.50 16.08
N SER A 78 -12.51 -4.53 15.64
CA SER A 78 -11.15 -4.81 16.13
C SER A 78 -10.21 -3.64 15.83
N ARG A 79 -10.22 -3.13 14.60
CA ARG A 79 -9.42 -1.98 14.18
C ARG A 79 -9.72 -0.72 15.00
N THR A 80 -10.99 -0.47 15.27
CA THR A 80 -11.42 0.68 16.08
C THR A 80 -10.95 0.53 17.53
N SER A 81 -11.10 -0.66 18.11
CA SER A 81 -10.67 -0.93 19.48
C SER A 81 -9.15 -0.78 19.65
N GLU A 82 -8.36 -1.22 18.67
CA GLU A 82 -6.91 -1.08 18.70
C GLU A 82 -6.48 0.39 18.58
N ALA A 83 -7.15 1.16 17.74
CA ALA A 83 -6.92 2.60 17.63
C ALA A 83 -7.27 3.33 18.94
N GLN A 84 -8.34 2.94 19.63
CA GLN A 84 -8.69 3.49 20.94
C GLN A 84 -7.61 3.16 21.98
N LYS A 85 -7.16 1.91 22.08
CA LYS A 85 -6.06 1.51 22.98
C LYS A 85 -4.79 2.32 22.73
N LYS A 86 -4.41 2.50 21.46
CA LYS A 86 -3.25 3.33 21.09
C LYS A 86 -3.44 4.78 21.57
N ARG A 87 -4.62 5.36 21.37
CA ARG A 87 -4.92 6.73 21.84
C ARG A 87 -4.85 6.84 23.37
N GLU A 88 -5.34 5.86 24.11
CA GLU A 88 -5.27 5.84 25.57
C GLU A 88 -3.84 5.74 26.06
N LEU A 89 -3.02 4.87 25.46
CA LEU A 89 -1.58 4.78 25.77
C LEU A 89 -0.87 6.10 25.51
N CYS A 90 -1.17 6.78 24.40
CA CYS A 90 -0.56 8.09 24.11
C CYS A 90 -0.98 9.16 25.13
N LYS A 91 -2.25 9.15 25.57
CA LYS A 91 -2.72 10.03 26.65
C LYS A 91 -2.03 9.72 27.98
N PHE A 92 -1.88 8.44 28.32
CA PHE A 92 -1.18 8.01 29.54
C PHE A 92 0.28 8.46 29.52
N ILE A 93 0.99 8.22 28.43
CA ILE A 93 2.39 8.64 28.24
C ILE A 93 2.50 10.16 28.36
N ALA A 94 1.67 10.92 27.65
CA ALA A 94 1.67 12.38 27.71
C ALA A 94 1.44 12.92 29.13
N ASN A 95 0.50 12.32 29.88
CA ASN A 95 0.26 12.68 31.27
C ASN A 95 1.46 12.33 32.17
N SER A 96 2.11 11.18 31.95
CA SER A 96 3.27 10.74 32.73
C SER A 96 4.56 11.55 32.45
N LEU A 97 4.70 12.08 31.24
CA LEU A 97 5.84 12.90 30.81
C LEU A 97 5.81 14.34 31.34
N SER A 98 4.73 14.76 32.01
CA SER A 98 4.63 16.08 32.65
C SER A 98 5.63 16.32 33.80
N THR A 99 6.47 15.33 34.14
CA THR A 99 7.52 15.41 35.18
C THR A 99 8.94 15.60 34.61
N ILE A 100 9.17 15.57 33.29
CA ILE A 100 10.50 15.73 32.66
C ILE A 100 10.43 16.86 31.62
N PRO A 101 11.37 17.84 31.60
CA PRO A 101 11.32 18.96 30.67
C PRO A 101 11.37 18.48 29.21
N ALA A 102 10.47 19.06 28.41
CA ALA A 102 10.02 18.59 27.10
C ALA A 102 10.99 18.87 25.94
N ASP A 103 12.29 18.69 26.14
CA ASP A 103 13.27 19.07 25.11
C ASP A 103 13.61 17.96 24.10
N HIS A 104 13.13 16.70 24.26
CA HIS A 104 13.56 15.62 23.35
C HIS A 104 12.62 14.41 23.17
N LEU A 105 11.32 14.50 23.46
CA LEU A 105 10.42 13.34 23.31
C LEU A 105 9.20 13.63 22.43
N CYS A 106 9.15 13.00 21.26
CA CYS A 106 7.95 12.95 20.41
C CYS A 106 7.01 11.83 20.91
N PRO A 107 5.81 12.14 21.44
CA PRO A 107 4.97 11.15 22.13
C PRO A 107 4.14 10.24 21.21
N MET A 108 4.11 10.53 19.90
CA MET A 108 3.30 9.79 18.92
C MET A 108 4.16 9.02 17.90
N TYR A 109 5.39 9.43 17.70
CA TYR A 109 6.34 8.84 16.76
C TYR A 109 7.69 8.94 17.45
N CYS A 110 8.43 7.86 17.68
CA CYS A 110 9.79 8.00 18.21
C CYS A 110 10.70 8.67 17.15
N ARG A 111 10.65 10.00 16.99
CA ARG A 111 11.56 10.79 16.18
C ARG A 111 11.78 12.15 16.83
N ALA A 112 13.00 12.36 17.30
CA ALA A 112 13.54 13.69 17.56
C ALA A 112 14.03 14.29 16.23
N PHE A 113 13.85 15.60 16.05
CA PHE A 113 14.59 16.38 15.06
C PHE A 113 15.89 16.88 15.68
#